data_AF-A0A7H8MAF5-F1
#
_entry.id   AF-A0A7H8MAF5-F1
#
_cell.length_a   1.000
_cell.length_b   1.000
_cell.length_c   1.000
_cell.angle_alpha   90.00
_cell.angle_beta   90.00
_cell.angle_gamma   90.00
#
_symmetry.space_group_name_H-M   'P 1'
#
loop_
_entity.id
_entity.type
_entity.pdbx_description
1 polymer ?
#
loop_
_entity_poly.entity_id
_entity_poly.type
_entity_poly.pdbx_seq_one_letter_code
_entity_poly.pdbx_strand_id
1 'polypeptide(L)'
;MRLISVTVLGTALIGAGMLAPATGEATATGHGGLSVEPDVAAPGQHVQVSVPGCRVRGAASPAFAGRAAGGSATVSADAEPGTYTVVARCAGRKVAGRLTVAGRLSWPTLLPAGG
;
A
#
# COMPACT_ATOMS: atom_id res chain seq x y z
N MET A 1 -4.84 -32.19 57.70
CA MET A 1 -5.36 -32.08 56.32
C MET A 1 -4.99 -30.70 55.80
N ARG A 2 -4.18 -30.62 54.74
CA ARG A 2 -3.71 -29.37 54.11
C ARG A 2 -4.64 -29.03 52.95
N LEU A 3 -5.11 -27.79 52.88
CA LEU A 3 -5.72 -27.22 51.68
C LEU A 3 -4.91 -26.00 51.26
N ILE A 4 -4.19 -26.18 50.16
CA ILE A 4 -3.36 -25.17 49.50
C ILE A 4 -4.24 -24.54 48.42
N SER A 5 -4.66 -23.29 48.60
CA SER A 5 -5.32 -22.51 47.54
C SER A 5 -4.25 -21.77 46.76
N VAL A 6 -3.87 -22.29 45.58
CA VAL A 6 -3.04 -21.58 44.60
C VAL A 6 -3.98 -20.96 43.59
N THR A 7 -4.23 -19.66 43.68
CA THR A 7 -4.92 -18.89 42.64
C THR A 7 -3.94 -18.63 41.50
N VAL A 8 -4.06 -19.44 40.45
CA VAL A 8 -3.24 -19.36 39.24
C VAL A 8 -3.87 -18.35 38.27
N LEU A 9 -2.98 -17.65 37.53
CA LEU A 9 -3.18 -16.87 36.31
C LEU A 9 -3.54 -15.38 36.46
N GLY A 10 -2.51 -14.60 36.79
CA GLY A 10 -2.44 -13.19 36.42
C GLY A 10 -2.28 -12.99 34.91
N THR A 11 -3.23 -12.25 34.34
CA THR A 11 -3.08 -11.16 33.36
C THR A 11 -1.85 -11.14 32.43
N ALA A 12 -2.08 -11.46 31.15
CA ALA A 12 -1.44 -10.76 30.01
C ALA A 12 -2.16 -11.13 28.70
N LEU A 13 -3.36 -10.57 28.46
CA LEU A 13 -3.92 -10.52 27.11
C LEU A 13 -3.45 -9.22 26.47
N ILE A 14 -2.33 -9.31 25.75
CA ILE A 14 -1.94 -8.31 24.75
C ILE A 14 -2.93 -8.47 23.60
N GLY A 15 -4.05 -7.76 23.69
CA GLY A 15 -4.92 -7.53 22.55
C GLY A 15 -4.22 -6.57 21.62
N ALA A 16 -3.43 -7.10 20.68
CA ALA A 16 -2.94 -6.32 19.55
C ALA A 16 -4.16 -5.70 18.87
N GLY A 17 -4.16 -4.36 18.82
CA GLY A 17 -5.28 -3.57 18.35
C GLY A 17 -5.78 -4.04 16.99
N MET A 18 -7.11 -4.09 16.88
CA MET A 18 -7.77 -4.00 15.59
C MET A 18 -7.27 -2.75 14.87
N LEU A 19 -6.30 -2.91 13.98
CA LEU A 19 -6.18 -2.04 12.83
C LEU A 19 -7.28 -2.45 11.86
N ALA A 20 -8.49 -1.93 12.11
CA ALA A 20 -9.48 -1.78 11.07
C ALA A 20 -9.46 -0.32 10.60
N PRO A 21 -8.72 0.01 9.54
CA PRO A 21 -9.18 0.97 8.56
C PRO A 21 -9.97 0.19 7.51
N ALA A 22 -11.26 0.54 7.46
CA ALA A 22 -12.14 0.52 6.30
C ALA A 22 -11.74 -0.40 5.14
N THR A 23 -12.57 -1.42 4.95
CA THR A 23 -13.02 -1.88 3.64
C THR A 23 -13.11 -0.71 2.65
N GLY A 24 -12.03 -0.46 1.93
CA GLY A 24 -12.01 0.27 0.68
C GLY A 24 -12.17 -0.74 -0.44
N GLU A 25 -13.34 -1.37 -0.54
CA GLU A 25 -13.75 -2.01 -1.79
C GLU A 25 -13.89 -0.89 -2.83
N ALA A 26 -12.82 -0.64 -3.58
CA ALA A 26 -12.82 0.25 -4.73
C ALA A 26 -12.33 -0.51 -5.95
N THR A 27 -13.21 -1.40 -6.44
CA THR A 27 -13.40 -1.74 -7.85
C THR A 27 -12.36 -1.17 -8.83
N ALA A 28 -11.40 -2.01 -9.21
CA ALA A 28 -10.63 -1.81 -10.43
C ALA A 28 -10.69 -3.07 -11.31
N THR A 29 -11.80 -3.15 -12.04
CA THR A 29 -11.92 -3.80 -13.36
C THR A 29 -10.59 -3.88 -14.12
N GLY A 30 -10.20 -5.11 -14.49
CA GLY A 30 -9.07 -5.34 -15.40
C GLY A 30 -8.42 -6.70 -15.24
N HIS A 31 -9.09 -7.76 -15.68
CA HIS A 31 -8.53 -9.12 -15.73
C HIS A 31 -7.19 -9.12 -16.51
N GLY A 32 -6.08 -9.45 -15.84
CA GLY A 32 -4.85 -9.98 -16.47
C GLY A 32 -3.82 -9.00 -17.04
N GLY A 33 -3.91 -7.69 -16.79
CA GLY A 33 -3.02 -6.68 -17.42
C GLY A 33 -1.71 -6.42 -16.65
N LEU A 34 -1.77 -5.63 -15.59
CA LEU A 34 -0.62 -5.14 -14.85
C LEU A 34 -1.04 -4.88 -13.40
N SER A 35 -0.27 -5.39 -12.45
CA SER A 35 -0.49 -5.16 -11.01
C SER A 35 0.57 -4.22 -10.45
N VAL A 36 0.15 -3.38 -9.51
CA VAL A 36 1.01 -2.48 -8.75
C VAL A 36 0.76 -2.78 -7.28
N GLU A 37 1.82 -3.13 -6.55
CA GLU A 37 1.75 -3.50 -5.14
C GLU A 37 2.61 -2.53 -4.31
N PRO A 38 2.04 -1.82 -3.33
CA PRO A 38 0.59 -1.67 -3.11
C PRO A 38 -0.08 -0.88 -4.24
N ASP A 39 -1.39 -1.07 -4.40
CA ASP A 39 -2.23 -0.36 -5.37
C ASP A 39 -2.57 1.07 -4.92
N VAL A 40 -2.44 1.34 -3.61
CA VAL A 40 -2.49 2.66 -2.99
C VAL A 40 -1.15 2.96 -2.29
N ALA A 41 -0.50 4.06 -2.64
CA ALA A 41 0.81 4.43 -2.10
C ALA A 41 0.91 5.93 -1.75
N ALA A 42 1.63 6.26 -0.69
CA ALA A 42 1.93 7.64 -0.34
C ALA A 42 3.08 8.22 -1.19
N PRO A 43 3.19 9.55 -1.31
CA PRO A 43 4.38 10.18 -1.88
C PRO A 43 5.68 9.68 -1.19
N GLY A 44 6.69 9.33 -1.99
CA GLY A 44 7.96 8.76 -1.51
C GLY A 44 7.94 7.25 -1.24
N GLN A 45 6.79 6.58 -1.34
CA GLN A 45 6.68 5.15 -1.09
C GLN A 45 7.21 4.31 -2.26
N HIS A 46 7.75 3.13 -1.96
CA HIS A 46 8.15 2.14 -2.95
C HIS A 46 6.97 1.27 -3.37
N VAL A 47 6.88 1.00 -4.67
CA VAL A 47 5.87 0.13 -5.28
C VAL A 47 6.51 -0.89 -6.21
N GLN A 48 5.89 -2.06 -6.30
CA GLN A 48 6.28 -3.15 -7.16
C GLN A 48 5.30 -3.27 -8.32
N VAL A 49 5.80 -3.17 -9.54
CA VAL A 49 5.05 -3.36 -10.78
C VAL A 49 5.32 -4.76 -11.32
N SER A 50 4.25 -5.54 -11.51
CA SER A 50 4.32 -6.89 -12.05
C SER A 50 3.28 -7.12 -13.15
N VAL A 51 3.62 -7.99 -14.09
CA VAL A 51 2.72 -8.42 -15.18
C VAL A 51 2.76 -9.95 -15.21
N PRO A 52 1.64 -10.65 -14.99
CA PRO A 52 1.60 -12.11 -15.03
C PRO A 52 2.17 -12.66 -16.35
N GLY A 53 3.05 -13.65 -16.26
CA GLY A 53 3.70 -14.25 -17.44
C GLY A 53 4.69 -13.32 -18.16
N CYS A 54 5.07 -12.18 -17.56
CA CYS A 54 5.95 -11.24 -18.22
C CYS A 54 6.94 -10.54 -17.28
N ARG A 55 8.22 -10.59 -17.65
CA ARG A 55 9.26 -9.84 -16.94
C ARG A 55 9.21 -8.37 -17.37
N VAL A 56 8.75 -7.51 -16.46
CA VAL A 56 8.73 -6.05 -16.64
C VAL A 56 10.18 -5.54 -16.64
N ARG A 57 10.65 -5.06 -17.80
CA ARG A 57 11.96 -4.40 -17.92
C ARG A 57 11.90 -2.93 -17.52
N GLY A 58 10.74 -2.31 -17.68
CA GLY A 58 10.45 -1.01 -17.12
C GLY A 58 8.99 -0.60 -17.27
N ALA A 59 8.58 0.31 -16.40
CA ALA A 59 7.26 0.92 -16.39
C ALA A 59 7.38 2.44 -16.17
N ALA A 60 6.38 3.18 -16.64
CA ALA A 60 6.31 4.63 -16.51
C ALA A 60 4.94 5.05 -15.98
N SER A 61 4.95 6.09 -15.15
CA SER A 61 3.78 6.76 -14.63
C SER A 61 4.16 8.21 -14.30
N PRO A 62 3.26 9.19 -14.48
CA PRO A 62 3.50 10.56 -14.02
C PRO A 62 3.70 10.67 -12.51
N ALA A 63 3.22 9.70 -11.74
CA ALA A 63 3.41 9.65 -10.29
C ALA A 63 4.78 9.13 -9.84
N PHE A 64 5.62 8.59 -10.74
CA PHE A 64 6.91 8.06 -10.35
C PHE A 64 8.01 9.11 -10.37
N ALA A 65 8.95 9.02 -9.44
CA ALA A 65 10.18 9.82 -9.43
C ALA A 65 11.14 9.49 -10.61
N GLY A 66 10.80 8.51 -11.42
CA GLY A 66 11.57 8.05 -12.57
C GLY A 66 10.90 6.84 -13.24
N ARG A 67 11.57 6.21 -14.21
CA ARG A 67 11.09 4.93 -14.74
C ARG A 67 11.29 3.83 -13.70
N ALA A 68 10.29 2.96 -13.58
CA ALA A 68 10.43 1.73 -12.83
C ALA A 68 11.51 0.85 -13.49
N ALA A 69 12.43 0.33 -12.69
CA ALA A 69 13.52 -0.54 -13.14
C ALA A 69 13.40 -1.91 -12.47
N GLY A 70 13.48 -2.98 -13.24
CA GLY A 70 13.33 -4.34 -12.70
C GLY A 70 11.99 -4.62 -12.03
N GLY A 71 10.95 -3.84 -12.35
CA GLY A 71 9.64 -3.93 -11.71
C GLY A 71 9.51 -3.17 -10.41
N SER A 72 10.51 -2.39 -9.96
CA SER A 72 10.39 -1.53 -8.78
C SER A 72 10.36 -0.06 -9.17
N ALA A 73 9.53 0.74 -8.49
CA ALA A 73 9.42 2.18 -8.68
C ALA A 73 9.24 2.89 -7.33
N THR A 74 9.60 4.17 -7.29
CA THR A 74 9.30 5.05 -6.15
C THR A 74 8.30 6.11 -6.59
N VAL A 75 7.25 6.31 -5.81
CA VAL A 75 6.29 7.40 -6.00
C VAL A 75 7.00 8.72 -5.72
N SER A 76 6.84 9.71 -6.59
CA SER A 76 7.43 11.04 -6.41
C SER A 76 6.97 11.66 -5.09
N ALA A 77 7.86 12.36 -4.40
CA ALA A 77 7.52 13.12 -3.20
C ALA A 77 6.56 14.29 -3.51
N ASP A 78 6.55 14.74 -4.76
CA ASP A 78 5.71 15.81 -5.29
C ASP A 78 4.49 15.27 -6.06
N ALA A 79 4.23 13.96 -5.99
CA ALA A 79 3.04 13.39 -6.61
C ALA A 79 1.79 13.91 -5.87
N GLU A 80 0.90 14.57 -6.62
CA GLU A 80 -0.40 14.98 -6.10
C GLU A 80 -1.29 13.77 -5.79
N PRO A 81 -2.23 13.89 -4.85
CA PRO A 81 -3.18 12.83 -4.55
C PRO A 81 -4.08 12.55 -5.75
N GLY A 82 -4.22 11.29 -6.15
CA GLY A 82 -5.05 10.93 -7.30
C GLY A 82 -4.71 9.57 -7.91
N THR A 83 -5.46 9.17 -8.94
CA THR A 83 -5.23 7.91 -9.65
C THR A 83 -4.41 8.16 -10.91
N TYR A 84 -3.33 7.40 -11.05
CA TYR A 84 -2.38 7.49 -12.17
C TYR A 84 -2.35 6.20 -12.98
N THR A 85 -2.21 6.33 -14.30
CA THR A 85 -1.99 5.19 -15.18
C THR A 85 -0.52 4.80 -15.18
N VAL A 86 -0.27 3.52 -14.89
CA VAL A 86 1.06 2.91 -14.99
C VAL A 86 1.12 2.12 -16.30
N VAL A 87 2.11 2.40 -17.14
CA VAL A 87 2.31 1.72 -18.41
C VAL A 87 3.63 0.96 -18.40
N ALA A 88 3.58 -0.35 -18.57
CA ALA A 88 4.77 -1.18 -18.79
C ALA A 88 4.82 -1.69 -20.23
N ARG A 89 6.02 -2.10 -20.66
CA ARG A 89 6.19 -2.89 -21.88
C ARG A 89 6.46 -4.35 -21.56
N CYS A 90 5.71 -5.21 -22.22
CA CYS A 90 5.80 -6.65 -22.13
C CYS A 90 5.86 -7.26 -23.53
N ALA A 91 6.98 -7.93 -23.88
CA ALA A 91 7.15 -8.63 -25.15
C ALA A 91 6.70 -7.82 -26.39
N GLY A 92 7.04 -6.53 -26.43
CA GLY A 92 6.66 -5.61 -27.52
C GLY A 92 5.26 -4.98 -27.39
N ARG A 93 4.42 -5.45 -26.47
CA ARG A 93 3.09 -4.88 -26.18
C ARG A 93 3.14 -3.91 -25.00
N LYS A 94 2.31 -2.88 -25.03
CA LYS A 94 2.08 -2.01 -23.86
C LYS A 94 0.98 -2.64 -23.01
N VAL A 95 1.18 -2.64 -21.70
CA VAL A 95 0.17 -3.07 -20.75
C VAL A 95 0.00 -1.97 -19.71
N ALA A 96 -1.24 -1.70 -19.35
CA ALA A 96 -1.60 -0.62 -18.44
C ALA A 96 -2.22 -1.16 -17.16
N GLY A 97 -1.96 -0.47 -16.06
CA GLY A 97 -2.62 -0.65 -14.77
C GLY A 97 -2.81 0.69 -14.09
N ARG A 98 -3.28 0.68 -12.85
CA ARG A 98 -3.55 1.88 -12.06
C ARG A 98 -2.77 1.86 -10.76
N LEU A 99 -2.41 3.05 -10.31
CA LEU A 99 -1.84 3.33 -9.00
C LEU A 99 -2.57 4.53 -8.41
N THR A 100 -3.03 4.42 -7.17
CA THR A 100 -3.63 5.53 -6.44
C THR A 100 -2.58 6.13 -5.51
N VAL A 101 -2.30 7.41 -5.67
CA VAL A 101 -1.46 8.18 -4.75
C VAL A 101 -2.36 8.71 -3.64
N ALA A 102 -2.08 8.27 -2.41
CA ALA A 102 -2.81 8.72 -1.24
C ALA A 102 -2.52 10.20 -0.96
N GLY A 103 -3.53 10.90 -0.44
CA GLY A 103 -3.34 12.21 0.16
C GLY A 103 -2.30 12.15 1.28
N ARG A 104 -1.54 13.24 1.47
CA ARG A 104 -0.80 13.41 2.73
C ARG A 104 -1.85 13.36 3.83
N LEU A 105 -1.80 12.33 4.67
CA LEU A 105 -2.56 12.29 5.91
C LEU A 105 -2.00 13.42 6.78
N SER A 106 -2.59 14.61 6.66
CA SER A 106 -2.51 15.61 7.70
C SER A 106 -3.30 15.01 8.86
N TRP A 107 -2.63 14.23 9.71
CA TRP A 107 -3.21 13.84 10.99
C TRP A 107 -3.66 15.15 11.64
N PRO A 108 -4.97 15.38 11.86
CA PRO A 108 -5.36 16.46 12.74
C PRO A 108 -4.77 16.05 14.08
N THR A 109 -3.78 16.81 14.50
CA THR A 109 -3.10 16.70 15.77
C THR A 109 -4.12 16.38 16.87
N LEU A 110 -4.20 15.12 17.29
CA LEU A 110 -4.92 14.71 18.50
C LEU A 110 -4.10 15.16 19.72
N LEU A 111 -3.81 16.46 19.81
CA LEU A 111 -3.44 17.06 21.08
C LEU A 111 -4.76 17.18 21.85
N PRO A 112 -4.90 16.54 23.02
CA PRO A 112 -5.95 16.95 23.94
C PRO A 112 -5.66 18.40 24.31
N ALA A 113 -6.52 19.30 23.87
CA ALA A 113 -6.67 20.60 24.49
C ALA A 113 -7.36 20.37 25.85
N GLY A 114 -6.58 20.41 26.92
CA GLY A 114 -7.09 20.37 28.29
C GLY A 114 -5.91 20.16 29.22
N GLY A 115 -5.56 21.08 30.12
CA GLY A 115 -6.37 22.11 30.76
C GLY A 115 -6.08 21.99 32.25
#